data_AF-A0A2A9NXU9-F1
#
_entry.id   AF-A0A2A9NXU9-F1
#
_cell.length_a   1.000
_cell.length_b   1.000
_cell.length_c   1.000
_cell.angle_alpha   90.00
_cell.angle_beta   90.00
_cell.angle_gamma   90.00
#
_symmetry.space_group_name_H-M   'P 1'
#
loop_
_entity.id
_entity.type
_entity.pdbx_description
1 polymer ?
#
loop_
_entity_poly.entity_id
_entity_poly.type
_entity_poly.pdbx_seq_one_letter_code
_entity_poly.pdbx_strand_id
1 'polypeptide(L)'
;PLKGSLSDEAIPKSAARVLNATKIRHRVQQSHGTNSLEIRPGEPIQHFNRRVEDDMRPLVKSAIQASKAIIRQTLKETKRAAQAKRLKLTSPSTSSPPLQKKHKPNQSPSGSGPRPSAQIREFEKLSTSLPRRLNDVAQAPPLLTTLPRGVKKVQQADGASKHDGILSMAQRAMMEEEREKAIKKYRMLKANR
;
A
#
# COMPACT_ATOMS: atom_id res chain seq x y z
N PRO A 1 -49.94 -3.42 -39.29
CA PRO A 1 -48.97 -2.68 -38.45
C PRO A 1 -47.85 -3.61 -37.94
N LEU A 2 -46.79 -3.75 -38.74
CA LEU A 2 -45.54 -4.40 -38.36
C LEU A 2 -44.61 -3.30 -37.82
N LYS A 3 -44.28 -3.32 -36.53
CA LYS A 3 -43.16 -2.55 -35.94
C LYS A 3 -42.93 -2.97 -34.48
N GLY A 4 -42.66 -4.26 -34.28
CA GLY A 4 -41.83 -4.70 -33.15
C GLY A 4 -40.40 -4.66 -33.64
N SER A 5 -39.74 -3.51 -33.51
CA SER A 5 -38.32 -3.39 -33.84
C SER A 5 -37.54 -4.27 -32.87
N LEU A 6 -36.73 -5.22 -33.37
CA LEU A 6 -35.79 -6.04 -32.58
C LEU A 6 -34.79 -5.22 -31.74
N SER A 7 -34.83 -3.90 -31.84
CA SER A 7 -33.97 -2.95 -31.13
C SER A 7 -34.40 -2.70 -29.68
N ASP A 8 -35.67 -2.94 -29.33
CA ASP A 8 -36.25 -2.55 -28.03
C ASP A 8 -36.38 -3.72 -27.03
N GLU A 9 -35.93 -4.93 -27.38
CA GLU A 9 -35.92 -6.06 -26.46
C GLU A 9 -34.72 -5.98 -25.49
N ALA A 10 -35.01 -6.14 -24.19
CA ALA A 10 -33.99 -6.13 -23.15
C ALA A 10 -33.03 -7.31 -23.35
N ILE A 11 -31.76 -7.00 -23.62
CA ILE A 11 -30.72 -8.00 -23.88
C ILE A 11 -30.64 -8.98 -22.69
N PRO A 12 -30.77 -10.30 -22.94
CA PRO A 12 -30.66 -11.30 -21.88
C PRO A 12 -29.28 -11.24 -21.21
N LYS A 13 -29.25 -11.42 -19.88
CA LYS A 13 -28.03 -11.25 -19.06
C LYS A 13 -26.83 -12.09 -19.55
N SER A 14 -27.10 -13.26 -20.11
CA SER A 14 -26.09 -14.14 -20.74
C SER A 14 -25.42 -13.46 -21.93
N ALA A 15 -26.21 -12.90 -22.85
CA ALA A 15 -25.71 -12.14 -24.00
C ALA A 15 -25.00 -10.85 -23.56
N ALA A 16 -25.51 -10.14 -22.54
CA ALA A 16 -24.83 -8.95 -22.01
C ALA A 16 -23.43 -9.26 -21.43
N ARG A 17 -23.26 -10.42 -20.78
CA ARG A 17 -21.95 -10.88 -20.29
C ARG A 17 -20.98 -11.18 -21.44
N VAL A 18 -21.47 -11.82 -22.51
CA VAL A 18 -20.68 -12.11 -23.71
C VAL A 18 -20.26 -10.81 -24.41
N LEU A 19 -21.19 -9.86 -24.59
CA LEU A 19 -20.91 -8.55 -25.21
C LEU A 19 -19.93 -7.70 -24.38
N ASN A 20 -20.01 -7.76 -23.06
CA ASN A 20 -19.02 -7.10 -22.21
C ASN A 20 -17.65 -7.78 -22.31
N ALA A 21 -17.60 -9.12 -22.37
CA ALA A 21 -16.36 -9.86 -22.52
C ALA A 21 -15.68 -9.57 -23.88
N THR A 22 -16.44 -9.51 -24.97
CA THR A 22 -15.90 -9.15 -26.29
C THR A 22 -15.41 -7.71 -26.32
N LYS A 23 -16.12 -6.77 -25.69
CA LYS A 23 -15.69 -5.36 -25.58
C LYS A 23 -14.40 -5.19 -24.77
N ILE A 24 -14.24 -5.96 -23.69
CA ILE A 24 -13.00 -6.00 -22.90
C ILE A 24 -11.86 -6.58 -23.75
N ARG A 25 -12.09 -7.67 -24.49
CA ARG A 25 -11.10 -8.30 -25.36
C ARG A 25 -10.64 -7.38 -26.49
N HIS A 26 -11.58 -6.69 -27.15
CA HIS A 26 -11.28 -5.75 -28.22
C HIS A 26 -10.49 -4.53 -27.69
N ARG A 27 -10.80 -4.07 -26.48
CA ARG A 27 -10.05 -2.99 -25.81
C ARG A 27 -8.61 -3.40 -25.47
N VAL A 28 -8.40 -4.64 -25.01
CA VAL A 28 -7.06 -5.18 -24.71
C VAL A 28 -6.25 -5.39 -25.99
N GLN A 29 -6.88 -5.87 -27.07
CA GLN A 29 -6.21 -6.01 -28.36
C GLN A 29 -5.83 -4.66 -28.98
N GLN A 30 -6.67 -3.64 -28.82
CA GLN A 30 -6.36 -2.27 -29.27
C GLN A 30 -5.21 -1.62 -28.48
N SER A 31 -5.04 -1.94 -27.19
CA SER A 31 -3.89 -1.44 -26.41
C SER A 31 -2.58 -2.16 -26.70
N HIS A 32 -2.60 -3.33 -27.36
CA HIS A 32 -1.39 -4.03 -27.79
C HIS A 32 -0.98 -3.70 -29.24
N GLY A 33 -1.72 -2.83 -29.91
CA GLY A 33 -1.33 -2.26 -31.19
C GLY A 33 -0.72 -0.88 -30.98
N THR A 34 0.44 -0.66 -31.59
CA THR A 34 0.98 0.66 -31.98
C THR A 34 1.94 1.41 -31.05
N ASN A 35 2.89 0.76 -30.37
CA ASN A 35 4.25 1.30 -30.18
C ASN A 35 5.18 0.15 -29.78
N SER A 36 6.07 -0.30 -30.67
CA SER A 36 7.19 -1.12 -30.21
C SER A 36 7.92 -0.34 -29.11
N LEU A 37 8.09 -0.93 -27.93
CA LEU A 37 8.85 -0.34 -26.82
C LEU A 37 10.35 -0.41 -27.13
N GLU A 38 10.71 0.15 -28.26
CA GLU A 38 12.07 0.29 -28.77
C GLU A 38 12.46 1.76 -28.73
N ILE A 39 13.75 2.01 -28.54
CA ILE A 39 14.31 3.35 -28.64
C ILE A 39 14.33 3.70 -30.13
N ARG A 40 13.64 4.78 -30.51
CA ARG A 40 13.66 5.24 -31.90
C ARG A 40 15.02 5.87 -32.22
N PRO A 41 15.54 5.71 -33.46
CA PRO A 41 16.80 6.35 -33.83
C PRO A 41 16.69 7.88 -33.66
N GLY A 42 17.67 8.47 -32.98
CA GLY A 42 17.71 9.91 -32.69
C GLY A 42 16.85 10.36 -31.50
N GLU A 43 16.14 9.45 -30.82
CA GLU A 43 15.40 9.78 -29.61
C GLU A 43 16.29 9.69 -28.37
N PRO A 44 16.31 10.73 -27.50
CA PRO A 44 16.98 10.62 -26.22
C PRO A 44 16.24 9.65 -25.28
N ILE A 45 16.98 8.86 -24.50
CA ILE A 45 16.47 7.84 -23.57
C ILE A 45 15.32 8.33 -22.67
N GLN A 46 15.32 9.60 -22.29
CA GLN A 46 14.26 10.20 -21.46
C GLN A 46 12.90 10.22 -22.14
N HIS A 47 12.85 10.48 -23.45
CA HIS A 47 11.60 10.49 -24.21
C HIS A 47 11.07 9.07 -24.39
N PHE A 48 11.96 8.11 -24.59
CA PHE A 48 11.60 6.69 -24.62
C PHE A 48 10.94 6.27 -23.30
N ASN A 49 11.60 6.57 -22.17
CA ASN A 49 11.05 6.28 -20.84
C ASN A 49 9.68 6.94 -20.63
N ARG A 50 9.51 8.20 -21.07
CA ARG A 50 8.23 8.90 -20.98
C ARG A 50 7.13 8.22 -21.79
N ARG A 51 7.42 7.76 -23.01
CA ARG A 51 6.44 7.01 -23.82
C ARG A 51 6.10 5.66 -23.20
N VAL A 52 7.10 4.94 -22.71
CA VAL A 52 6.92 3.65 -22.02
C VAL A 52 6.00 3.86 -20.82
N GLU A 53 6.25 4.90 -20.02
CA GLU A 53 5.40 5.27 -18.90
C GLU A 53 4.00 5.61 -19.35
N ASP A 54 3.82 6.45 -20.37
CA ASP A 54 2.50 6.87 -20.84
C ASP A 54 1.67 5.69 -21.36
N ASP A 55 2.29 4.72 -22.04
CA ASP A 55 1.65 3.51 -22.54
C ASP A 55 1.27 2.54 -21.40
N MET A 56 2.15 2.39 -20.40
CA MET A 56 1.90 1.51 -19.24
C MET A 56 1.05 2.16 -18.15
N ARG A 57 0.98 3.49 -18.09
CA ARG A 57 0.26 4.28 -17.09
C ARG A 57 -1.23 3.91 -16.96
N PRO A 58 -2.03 3.70 -18.03
CA PRO A 58 -3.42 3.26 -17.87
C PRO A 58 -3.53 1.89 -17.20
N LEU A 59 -2.66 0.94 -17.56
CA LEU A 59 -2.64 -0.40 -16.97
C LEU A 59 -2.30 -0.31 -15.47
N VAL A 60 -1.20 0.37 -15.13
CA VAL A 60 -0.77 0.58 -13.75
C VAL A 60 -1.86 1.31 -12.94
N LYS A 61 -2.48 2.34 -13.51
CA LYS A 61 -3.59 3.07 -12.86
C LYS A 61 -4.78 2.17 -12.58
N SER A 62 -5.16 1.30 -13.52
CA SER A 62 -6.27 0.36 -13.33
C SER A 62 -5.95 -0.68 -12.26
N ALA A 63 -4.74 -1.24 -12.25
CA ALA A 63 -4.28 -2.19 -11.23
C ALA A 63 -4.29 -1.58 -9.83
N ILE A 64 -3.83 -0.33 -9.68
CA ILE A 64 -3.87 0.41 -8.42
C ILE A 64 -5.31 0.67 -7.96
N GLN A 65 -6.21 1.00 -8.87
CA GLN A 65 -7.63 1.20 -8.52
C GLN A 65 -8.28 -0.11 -8.07
N ALA A 66 -8.01 -1.21 -8.77
CA ALA A 66 -8.50 -2.53 -8.42
C ALA A 66 -7.98 -2.98 -7.04
N SER A 67 -6.68 -2.81 -6.77
CA SER A 67 -6.10 -3.18 -5.47
C SER A 67 -6.69 -2.36 -4.32
N LYS A 68 -6.90 -1.05 -4.52
CA LYS A 68 -7.57 -0.19 -3.53
C LYS A 68 -9.01 -0.65 -3.24
N ALA A 69 -9.74 -1.13 -4.25
CA ALA A 69 -11.09 -1.66 -4.05
C ALA A 69 -11.08 -2.93 -3.19
N ILE A 70 -10.15 -3.85 -3.45
CA ILE A 70 -9.96 -5.08 -2.65
C ILE A 70 -9.65 -4.72 -1.21
N ILE A 71 -8.70 -3.80 -0.96
CA ILE A 71 -8.34 -3.36 0.39
C ILE A 71 -9.57 -2.80 1.13
N ARG A 72 -10.45 -2.04 0.45
CA ARG A 72 -11.67 -1.53 1.09
C ARG A 72 -12.66 -2.65 1.43
N GLN A 73 -12.80 -3.65 0.57
CA GLN A 73 -13.68 -4.80 0.80
C GLN A 73 -13.18 -5.62 1.99
N THR A 74 -11.89 -5.96 2.04
CA THR A 74 -11.30 -6.74 3.13
C THR A 74 -11.38 -5.98 4.46
N LEU A 75 -11.14 -4.66 4.47
CA LEU A 75 -11.31 -3.84 5.69
C LEU A 75 -12.77 -3.79 6.17
N LYS A 76 -13.74 -3.79 5.25
CA LYS A 76 -15.16 -3.82 5.60
C LYS A 76 -15.57 -5.19 6.15
N GLU A 77 -15.10 -6.27 5.54
CA GLU A 77 -15.36 -7.65 5.96
C GLU A 77 -14.74 -7.95 7.32
N THR A 78 -13.48 -7.57 7.55
CA THR A 78 -12.81 -7.71 8.85
C THR A 78 -13.53 -6.93 9.96
N LYS A 79 -13.96 -5.70 9.71
CA LYS A 79 -14.78 -4.93 10.65
C LYS A 79 -16.12 -5.60 10.95
N ARG A 80 -16.81 -6.12 9.92
CA ARG A 80 -18.08 -6.86 10.09
C ARG A 80 -17.88 -8.15 10.88
N ALA A 81 -16.83 -8.91 10.58
CA ALA A 81 -16.47 -10.13 11.32
C ALA A 81 -16.14 -9.83 12.79
N ALA A 82 -15.41 -8.74 13.07
CA ALA A 82 -15.14 -8.30 14.43
C ALA A 82 -16.42 -7.88 15.18
N GLN A 83 -17.36 -7.19 14.52
CA GLN A 83 -18.66 -6.84 15.10
C GLN A 83 -19.52 -8.09 15.37
N ALA A 84 -19.57 -9.04 14.44
CA ALA A 84 -20.31 -10.29 14.61
C ALA A 84 -19.77 -11.13 15.78
N LYS A 85 -18.44 -11.18 15.96
CA LYS A 85 -17.82 -11.83 17.13
C LYS A 85 -18.20 -11.13 18.44
N ARG A 86 -18.28 -9.79 18.46
CA ARG A 86 -18.71 -9.04 19.65
C ARG A 86 -20.18 -9.27 20.03
N LEU A 87 -21.06 -9.50 19.06
CA LEU A 87 -22.47 -9.81 19.29
C LEU A 87 -22.70 -11.26 19.74
N LYS A 88 -21.78 -12.18 19.43
CA LYS A 88 -21.87 -13.60 19.83
C LYS A 88 -21.35 -13.87 21.26
N LEU A 89 -20.68 -12.89 21.88
CA LEU A 89 -20.18 -12.98 23.28
C LEU A 89 -21.12 -12.34 24.32
N THR A 90 -22.29 -11.83 23.92
CA THR A 90 -23.28 -11.29 24.87
C THR A 90 -24.32 -12.36 25.22
N SER A 91 -23.90 -13.43 25.88
CA SER A 91 -24.74 -14.21 26.79
C SER A 91 -24.50 -13.68 28.23
N PRO A 92 -25.53 -13.54 29.07
CA PRO A 92 -25.40 -12.84 30.35
C PRO A 92 -24.82 -13.77 31.41
N SER A 93 -23.55 -13.60 31.75
CA SER A 93 -23.05 -14.07 33.05
C SER A 93 -21.88 -13.20 33.53
N THR A 94 -22.18 -12.43 34.57
CA THR A 94 -21.30 -12.12 35.71
C THR A 94 -20.19 -11.08 35.53
N SER A 95 -20.56 -9.85 35.90
CA SER A 95 -19.78 -8.78 36.58
C SER A 95 -18.24 -8.87 36.65
N SER A 96 -17.56 -7.88 36.07
CA SER A 96 -16.34 -7.24 36.60
C SER A 96 -16.02 -5.91 35.85
N PRO A 97 -15.30 -4.96 36.49
CA PRO A 97 -15.49 -3.50 36.31
C PRO A 97 -14.71 -2.86 35.13
N PRO A 98 -15.06 -1.61 34.71
CA PRO A 98 -14.67 -1.05 33.42
C PRO A 98 -13.34 -0.27 33.46
N LEU A 99 -12.34 -0.72 32.69
CA LEU A 99 -11.16 0.08 32.35
C LEU A 99 -11.45 1.00 31.15
N GLN A 100 -11.72 2.26 31.50
CA GLN A 100 -11.43 3.52 30.81
C GLN A 100 -11.13 3.46 29.31
N LYS A 101 -12.15 3.79 28.51
CA LYS A 101 -11.99 4.33 27.15
C LYS A 101 -11.78 5.84 27.25
N LYS A 102 -10.62 6.33 26.79
CA LYS A 102 -10.40 7.74 26.54
C LYS A 102 -10.56 8.08 25.05
N HIS A 103 -11.30 9.16 24.84
CA HIS A 103 -11.44 10.03 23.66
C HIS A 103 -12.47 9.66 22.58
N LYS A 104 -13.60 10.38 22.67
CA LYS A 104 -14.53 10.72 21.59
C LYS A 104 -13.77 11.50 20.49
N PRO A 105 -14.11 11.33 19.20
CA PRO A 105 -13.90 12.36 18.20
C PRO A 105 -15.06 13.37 18.23
N ASN A 106 -14.97 14.42 17.41
CA ASN A 106 -15.97 15.45 17.12
C ASN A 106 -15.80 16.70 18.03
N GLN A 107 -15.65 17.92 17.51
CA GLN A 107 -16.37 18.51 16.39
C GLN A 107 -15.54 19.61 15.70
N SER A 108 -15.66 19.68 14.38
CA SER A 108 -15.49 20.91 13.61
C SER A 108 -16.66 21.87 13.90
N PRO A 109 -16.45 23.19 13.86
CA PRO A 109 -17.46 24.10 13.35
C PRO A 109 -17.00 24.77 12.06
N SER A 110 -17.98 24.92 11.17
CA SER A 110 -17.92 25.51 9.85
C SER A 110 -17.70 27.03 9.84
N GLY A 111 -16.93 27.51 8.86
CA GLY A 111 -17.23 28.72 8.08
C GLY A 111 -16.67 30.07 8.55
N SER A 112 -15.61 30.56 7.87
CA SER A 112 -15.60 31.88 7.16
C SER A 112 -14.15 32.32 6.79
N GLY A 113 -13.93 32.65 5.51
CA GLY A 113 -12.83 33.52 5.03
C GLY A 113 -11.47 32.87 4.66
N PRO A 114 -10.77 33.35 3.61
CA PRO A 114 -9.55 32.72 3.10
C PRO A 114 -8.29 33.25 3.82
N ARG A 115 -7.45 32.36 4.35
CA ARG A 115 -6.07 32.68 4.74
C ARG A 115 -5.12 31.54 4.35
N PRO A 116 -3.97 31.82 3.69
CA PRO A 116 -2.98 30.81 3.38
C PRO A 116 -2.10 30.60 4.62
N SER A 117 -2.49 29.71 5.53
CA SER A 117 -1.70 29.45 6.73
C SER A 117 -0.83 28.21 6.58
N ALA A 118 0.47 28.47 6.50
CA ALA A 118 1.59 27.67 7.00
C ALA A 118 1.66 26.20 6.55
N GLN A 119 2.52 25.97 5.55
CA GLN A 119 3.19 24.69 5.37
C GLN A 119 3.75 24.22 6.71
N ILE A 120 3.28 23.07 7.20
CA ILE A 120 3.92 22.34 8.29
C ILE A 120 5.31 21.93 7.75
N ARG A 121 6.33 22.72 8.09
CA ARG A 121 7.72 22.41 7.77
C ARG A 121 8.23 21.48 8.87
N GLU A 122 8.28 20.19 8.58
CA GLU A 122 8.65 19.12 9.53
C GLU A 122 10.15 19.02 9.84
N PHE A 123 10.92 20.08 9.57
CA PHE A 123 12.35 20.09 9.87
C PHE A 123 12.65 21.33 10.71
N GLU A 124 13.09 21.08 11.94
CA GLU A 124 13.59 22.11 12.84
C GLU A 124 14.82 22.77 12.22
N LYS A 125 14.68 24.04 11.83
CA LYS A 125 15.81 24.82 11.31
C LYS A 125 16.63 25.30 12.49
N LEU A 126 17.75 24.62 12.77
CA LEU A 126 18.72 25.11 13.74
C LEU A 126 19.31 26.44 13.23
N SER A 127 18.92 27.54 13.86
CA SER A 127 19.44 28.88 13.58
C SER A 127 20.88 28.98 14.11
N THR A 128 21.87 28.56 13.33
CA THR A 128 23.28 28.74 13.71
C THR A 128 23.76 30.10 13.24
N SER A 129 23.57 31.12 14.08
CA SER A 129 23.88 32.54 13.84
C SER A 129 25.37 32.91 13.91
N LEU A 130 26.31 31.98 13.72
CA LEU A 130 27.74 32.29 13.70
C LEU A 130 28.35 31.89 12.33
N PRO A 131 29.11 32.80 11.67
CA PRO A 131 29.73 32.50 10.38
C PRO A 131 30.76 31.37 10.53
N ARG A 132 30.46 30.23 9.91
CA ARG A 132 31.30 29.02 9.97
C ARG A 132 32.58 29.24 9.16
N ARG A 133 33.74 29.10 9.81
CA ARG A 133 35.04 29.07 9.13
C ARG A 133 35.21 27.71 8.45
N LEU A 134 35.78 27.71 7.24
CA LEU A 134 35.84 26.57 6.32
C LEU A 134 36.60 25.35 6.90
N ASN A 135 37.37 25.54 7.98
CA ASN A 135 38.19 24.52 8.63
C ASN A 135 37.53 23.88 9.88
N ASP A 136 36.38 24.37 10.33
CA ASP A 136 35.66 23.80 11.50
C ASP A 136 34.74 22.63 11.12
N VAL A 137 34.81 22.16 9.86
CA VAL A 137 33.93 21.12 9.28
C VAL A 137 34.42 19.70 9.59
N ALA A 138 35.63 19.54 10.13
CA ALA A 138 36.09 18.26 10.66
C ALA A 138 35.48 17.98 12.05
N GLN A 139 34.15 17.93 12.13
CA GLN A 139 33.48 17.36 13.28
C GLN A 139 33.65 15.84 13.19
N ALA A 140 34.51 15.29 14.05
CA ALA A 140 34.54 13.85 14.27
C ALA A 140 33.12 13.38 14.61
N PRO A 141 32.67 12.22 14.11
CA PRO A 141 31.36 11.70 14.41
C PRO A 141 31.17 11.64 15.95
N PRO A 142 30.06 12.15 16.49
CA PRO A 142 29.85 12.18 17.93
C PRO A 142 29.86 10.76 18.48
N LEU A 143 30.71 10.50 19.48
CA LEU A 143 30.79 9.20 20.13
C LEU A 143 29.60 9.05 21.11
N LEU A 144 28.64 8.20 20.75
CA LEU A 144 27.50 7.82 21.59
C LEU A 144 27.93 6.81 22.68
N THR A 145 28.79 7.24 23.62
CA THR A 145 29.29 6.36 24.69
C THR A 145 28.30 6.20 25.84
N THR A 146 27.26 7.03 25.91
CA THR A 146 26.24 6.94 26.96
C THR A 146 24.82 7.01 26.36
N LEU A 147 24.07 5.92 26.58
CA LEU A 147 22.63 5.91 26.31
C LEU A 147 21.93 6.85 27.32
N PRO A 148 20.90 7.61 26.90
CA PRO A 148 20.17 8.48 27.80
C PRO A 148 19.57 7.67 28.97
N ARG A 149 19.66 8.25 30.16
CA ARG A 149 19.24 7.65 31.43
C ARG A 149 17.75 7.27 31.34
N GLY A 150 17.46 5.96 31.35
CA GLY A 150 16.09 5.42 31.24
C GLY A 150 15.90 4.29 30.23
N VAL A 151 16.86 4.04 29.35
CA VAL A 151 16.81 2.90 28.41
C VAL A 151 17.34 1.64 29.08
N LYS A 152 16.46 0.66 29.34
CA LYS A 152 16.86 -0.67 29.82
C LYS A 152 17.71 -1.34 28.74
N LYS A 153 18.95 -1.71 29.08
CA LYS A 153 19.78 -2.59 28.24
C LYS A 153 19.07 -3.93 28.14
N VAL A 154 18.47 -4.22 26.98
CA VAL A 154 18.07 -5.60 26.65
C VAL A 154 19.36 -6.36 26.43
N GLN A 155 19.69 -7.21 27.40
CA GLN A 155 20.83 -8.11 27.30
C GLN A 155 20.64 -9.01 26.07
N GLN A 156 21.74 -9.16 25.34
CA GLN A 156 21.86 -10.03 24.18
C GLN A 156 21.39 -11.43 24.55
N ALA A 157 20.29 -11.87 23.94
CA ALA A 157 19.99 -13.28 23.77
C ALA A 157 20.48 -13.65 22.37
N ASP A 158 21.36 -14.64 22.32
CA ASP A 158 22.05 -15.12 21.13
C ASP A 158 21.07 -15.53 20.02
N GLY A 159 21.31 -15.02 18.80
CA GLY A 159 20.83 -15.65 17.57
C GLY A 159 19.66 -15.02 16.81
N ALA A 160 19.02 -13.95 17.30
CA ALA A 160 17.98 -13.25 16.54
C ALA A 160 18.49 -11.91 16.00
N SER A 161 18.65 -11.81 14.68
CA SER A 161 19.03 -10.59 13.99
C SER A 161 18.16 -9.41 14.44
N LYS A 162 18.82 -8.28 14.75
CA LYS A 162 18.24 -7.00 15.23
C LYS A 162 17.11 -6.42 14.35
N HIS A 163 16.76 -7.07 13.25
CA HIS A 163 15.71 -6.68 12.31
C HIS A 163 14.35 -7.37 12.55
N ASP A 164 14.28 -8.38 13.43
CA ASP A 164 13.05 -9.16 13.69
C ASP A 164 11.94 -8.35 14.37
N GLY A 165 12.27 -7.21 14.98
CA GLY A 165 11.28 -6.31 15.59
C GLY A 165 10.63 -5.32 14.61
N ILE A 166 11.07 -5.26 13.35
CA ILE A 166 10.66 -4.22 12.39
C ILE A 166 9.54 -4.71 11.47
N LEU A 167 9.32 -6.02 11.36
CA LEU A 167 8.34 -6.62 10.44
C LEU A 167 7.05 -6.99 11.17
N SER A 168 5.91 -6.60 10.61
CA SER A 168 4.60 -7.04 11.10
C SER A 168 4.49 -8.57 11.07
N MET A 169 3.79 -9.17 12.05
CA MET A 169 3.57 -10.63 12.09
C MET A 169 2.96 -11.18 10.80
N ALA A 170 2.13 -10.40 10.10
CA ALA A 170 1.56 -10.77 8.81
C ALA A 170 2.62 -10.85 7.69
N GLN A 171 3.58 -9.92 7.69
CA GLN A 171 4.68 -9.89 6.73
C GLN A 171 5.66 -11.04 6.99
N ARG A 172 5.91 -11.35 8.27
CA ARG A 172 6.70 -12.50 8.68
C ARG A 172 6.11 -13.81 8.15
N ALA A 173 4.80 -14.02 8.34
CA ALA A 173 4.11 -15.22 7.83
C ALA A 173 4.20 -15.34 6.30
N MET A 174 4.04 -14.24 5.55
CA MET A 174 4.17 -14.25 4.09
C MET A 174 5.58 -14.64 3.62
N MET A 175 6.62 -14.14 4.30
CA MET A 175 8.01 -14.51 3.99
C MET A 175 8.31 -15.98 4.34
N GLU A 176 7.72 -16.50 5.41
CA GLU A 176 7.84 -17.90 5.81
C GLU A 176 7.22 -18.84 4.75
N GLU A 177 6.06 -18.50 4.18
CA GLU A 177 5.47 -19.26 3.06
C GLU A 177 6.35 -19.26 1.81
N GLU A 178 6.93 -18.11 1.45
CA GLU A 178 7.86 -18.02 0.32
C GLU A 178 9.13 -18.84 0.55
N ARG A 179 9.65 -18.83 1.78
CA ARG A 179 10.79 -19.63 2.20
C ARG A 179 10.51 -21.12 2.03
N GLU A 180 9.35 -21.61 2.46
CA GLU A 180 8.96 -23.01 2.29
C GLU A 180 8.87 -23.41 0.81
N LYS A 181 8.27 -22.56 -0.04
CA LYS A 181 8.21 -22.78 -1.49
C LYS A 181 9.60 -22.87 -2.11
N ALA A 182 10.52 -21.98 -1.72
CA ALA A 182 11.90 -21.99 -2.20
C ALA A 182 12.63 -23.26 -1.78
N ILE A 183 12.50 -23.68 -0.52
CA ILE A 183 13.09 -24.93 0.00
C ILE A 183 12.53 -26.14 -0.75
N LYS A 184 11.21 -26.20 -0.98
CA LYS A 184 10.59 -27.30 -1.73
C LYS A 184 11.11 -27.38 -3.15
N LYS A 185 11.19 -26.25 -3.85
CA LYS A 185 11.76 -26.19 -5.22
C LYS A 185 13.21 -26.64 -5.25
N TYR A 186 14.02 -26.19 -4.29
CA TYR A 186 15.41 -26.60 -4.17
C TYR A 186 15.55 -28.10 -3.91
N ARG A 187 14.71 -28.67 -3.03
CA ARG A 187 14.68 -30.12 -2.78
C ARG A 187 14.34 -30.92 -4.03
N MET A 188 13.37 -30.47 -4.83
CA MET A 188 13.04 -31.13 -6.10
C MET A 188 14.20 -31.06 -7.09
N LEU A 189 14.81 -29.88 -7.27
CA LEU A 189 15.97 -29.71 -8.15
C LEU A 189 17.16 -30.56 -7.71
N LYS A 190 17.40 -30.67 -6.40
CA LYS A 190 18.48 -31.49 -5.84
C LYS A 190 18.20 -32.98 -5.94
N ALA A 191 16.94 -33.40 -5.86
CA ALA A 191 16.56 -34.80 -6.08
C ALA A 191 16.68 -35.22 -7.55
N ASN A 192 16.52 -34.28 -8.48
CA ASN A 192 16.65 -34.50 -9.91
C ASN A 192 18.09 -34.42 -10.44
N ARG A 193 19.07 -34.09 -9.58
CA ARG A 193 20.50 -34.01 -9.89
C ARG A 193 21.23 -35.19 -9.26
#